data_AF-A0AB39LZG3-F1
#
_entry.id   AF-A0AB39LZG3-F1
#
_cell.length_a   1.000
_cell.length_b   1.000
_cell.length_c   1.000
_cell.angle_alpha   90.00
_cell.angle_beta   90.00
_cell.angle_gamma   90.00
#
_symmetry.space_group_name_H-M   'P 1'
#
loop_
_entity.id
_entity.type
_entity.pdbx_description
1 polymer ?
#
loop_
_entity_poly.entity_id
_entity_poly.type
_entity_poly.pdbx_seq_one_letter_code
_entity_poly.pdbx_strand_id
1 'polypeptide(L)'
;MTHDDLGTGPAATALHEMVVARTTGDWTKAYAAAKAMTSQPITADPASTNLYRGAPAVAHILHTAGHRAYARALTDLNAETVAIVTHRLDAAHRRMDKGHPPRLREYDLISGLTGFGAYFLYRAVDRALGAVLRYLVRLLTEPLVVDGHQVPGWWAATGPSDTLETGEFAYGHANFGLAHGVAGPLALLALARRAGHTMAGQDDALAAGITHLTSWAQPFKGGGTGWPECLRWTPTGTDPSPTLPPPAPRGATAPQASRAPCSSPPSP
;
A
#
# COMPACT_ATOMS: atom_id res chain seq x y z
N MET A 1 18.66 -17.82 -4.45
CA MET A 1 18.03 -16.73 -3.66
C MET A 1 18.58 -15.42 -4.18
N THR A 2 17.71 -14.45 -4.44
CA THR A 2 18.08 -13.09 -4.87
C THR A 2 18.72 -12.34 -3.70
N HIS A 3 19.77 -11.57 -3.97
CA HIS A 3 20.54 -10.88 -2.91
C HIS A 3 19.84 -9.62 -2.39
N ASP A 4 18.94 -9.05 -3.20
CA ASP A 4 18.25 -7.77 -3.03
C ASP A 4 16.77 -7.92 -2.68
N ASP A 5 16.38 -9.06 -2.08
CA ASP A 5 15.02 -9.37 -1.65
C ASP A 5 14.85 -9.16 -0.13
N LEU A 6 13.82 -8.42 0.27
CA LEU A 6 13.57 -8.06 1.67
C LEU A 6 12.90 -9.20 2.45
N GLY A 7 12.23 -10.12 1.77
CA GLY A 7 11.58 -11.27 2.40
C GLY A 7 12.56 -12.38 2.73
N THR A 8 13.66 -12.49 1.99
CA THR A 8 14.60 -13.61 2.09
C THR A 8 16.04 -13.21 1.73
N GLY A 9 17.02 -13.98 2.22
CA GLY A 9 18.41 -13.85 1.76
C GLY A 9 19.16 -12.62 2.31
N PRO A 10 20.25 -12.20 1.64
CA PRO A 10 21.19 -11.18 2.14
C PRO A 10 20.56 -9.84 2.52
N ALA A 11 19.60 -9.30 1.77
CA ALA A 11 18.92 -8.05 2.09
C ALA A 11 18.09 -8.16 3.39
N ALA A 12 17.36 -9.27 3.59
CA ALA A 12 16.66 -9.52 4.85
C ALA A 12 17.63 -9.59 6.05
N THR A 13 18.78 -10.27 5.89
CA THR A 13 19.84 -10.29 6.91
C THR A 13 20.40 -8.90 7.18
N ALA A 14 20.64 -8.11 6.13
CA ALA A 14 21.14 -6.74 6.27
C ALA A 14 20.17 -5.85 7.04
N LEU A 15 18.85 -5.95 6.78
CA LEU A 15 17.84 -5.22 7.55
C LEU A 15 17.93 -5.57 9.04
N HIS A 16 17.96 -6.86 9.37
CA HIS A 16 18.04 -7.32 10.75
C HIS A 16 19.29 -6.78 11.46
N GLU A 17 20.46 -6.97 10.87
CA GLU A 17 21.72 -6.56 11.47
C GLU A 17 21.83 -5.03 11.60
N MET A 18 21.26 -4.26 10.67
CA MET A 18 21.22 -2.80 10.78
C MET A 18 20.30 -2.31 11.91
N VAL A 19 19.17 -2.96 12.14
CA VAL A 19 18.28 -2.65 13.28
C VAL A 19 18.97 -2.96 14.60
N VAL A 20 19.65 -4.12 14.69
CA VAL A 20 20.45 -4.49 15.88
C VAL A 20 21.56 -3.47 16.10
N ALA A 21 22.34 -3.14 15.08
CA ALA A 21 23.45 -2.19 15.17
C ALA A 21 23.03 -0.79 15.63
N ARG A 22 21.81 -0.33 15.27
CA ARG A 22 21.26 0.93 15.78
C ARG A 22 21.01 0.93 17.28
N THR A 23 20.70 -0.23 17.83
CA THR A 23 20.39 -0.39 19.26
C THR A 23 21.66 -0.62 20.07
N THR A 24 22.61 -1.39 19.52
CA THR A 24 23.83 -1.80 20.24
C THR A 24 25.04 -0.91 19.98
N GLY A 25 25.05 -0.17 18.87
CA GLY A 25 26.21 0.60 18.41
C GLY A 25 27.31 -0.23 17.71
N ASP A 26 27.20 -1.56 17.68
CA ASP A 26 28.15 -2.43 16.97
C ASP A 26 27.69 -2.65 15.52
N TRP A 27 28.45 -2.06 14.60
CA TRP A 27 28.16 -2.11 13.16
C TRP A 27 28.89 -3.23 12.41
N THR A 28 29.68 -4.07 13.08
CA THR A 28 30.54 -5.06 12.42
C THR A 28 29.74 -6.02 11.55
N LYS A 29 28.67 -6.61 12.10
CA LYS A 29 27.78 -7.51 11.35
C LYS A 29 26.95 -6.78 10.29
N ALA A 30 26.47 -5.57 10.61
CA ALA A 30 25.73 -4.75 9.66
C ALA A 30 26.55 -4.40 8.41
N TYR A 31 27.85 -4.10 8.56
CA TYR A 31 28.74 -3.87 7.42
C TYR A 31 28.98 -5.13 6.59
N ALA A 32 29.18 -6.28 7.24
CA ALA A 32 29.33 -7.55 6.53
C ALA A 32 28.06 -7.90 5.73
N ALA A 33 26.88 -7.73 6.34
CA ALA A 33 25.60 -7.96 5.71
C ALA A 33 25.31 -6.97 4.56
N ALA A 34 25.67 -5.68 4.73
CA ALA A 34 25.58 -4.68 3.67
C ALA A 34 26.43 -5.09 2.44
N LYS A 35 27.67 -5.54 2.65
CA LYS A 35 28.53 -6.04 1.56
C LYS A 35 27.94 -7.27 0.87
N ALA A 36 27.32 -8.18 1.62
CA ALA A 36 26.68 -9.36 1.05
C ALA A 36 25.45 -8.98 0.19
N MET A 37 24.62 -8.07 0.68
CA MET A 37 23.46 -7.52 -0.04
C MET A 37 23.85 -6.80 -1.33
N THR A 38 25.00 -6.12 -1.36
CA THR A 38 25.46 -5.39 -2.55
C THR A 38 26.59 -6.10 -3.30
N SER A 39 26.71 -7.42 -3.14
CA SER A 39 27.79 -8.21 -3.76
C SER A 39 27.62 -8.40 -5.27
N GLN A 40 26.42 -8.08 -5.79
CA GLN A 40 26.04 -8.20 -7.19
C GLN A 40 25.25 -6.96 -7.61
N PRO A 41 25.07 -6.70 -8.93
CA PRO A 41 24.24 -5.60 -9.39
C PRO A 41 22.83 -5.67 -8.79
N ILE A 42 22.35 -4.53 -8.29
CA ILE A 42 21.02 -4.38 -7.69
C ILE A 42 20.00 -4.29 -8.82
N THR A 43 18.89 -5.02 -8.69
CA THR A 43 17.79 -4.95 -9.65
C THR A 43 17.19 -3.54 -9.66
N ALA A 44 17.14 -2.92 -10.83
CA ALA A 44 16.54 -1.58 -11.03
C ALA A 44 15.51 -1.54 -12.16
N ASP A 45 15.24 -2.67 -12.82
CA ASP A 45 14.25 -2.73 -13.90
C ASP A 45 12.82 -2.44 -13.36
N PRO A 46 12.06 -1.50 -13.95
CA PRO A 46 10.73 -1.12 -13.46
C PRO A 46 9.70 -2.26 -13.40
N ALA A 47 9.86 -3.31 -14.23
CA ALA A 47 8.93 -4.43 -14.28
C ALA A 47 9.20 -5.49 -13.20
N SER A 48 10.39 -5.50 -12.59
CA SER A 48 10.82 -6.52 -11.64
C SER A 48 11.21 -5.99 -10.26
N THR A 49 11.16 -4.66 -10.08
CA THR A 49 11.37 -3.96 -8.81
C THR A 49 10.06 -3.64 -8.09
N ASN A 50 10.13 -3.69 -6.76
CA ASN A 50 9.05 -3.31 -5.86
C ASN A 50 9.61 -2.93 -4.48
N LEU A 51 8.74 -2.66 -3.49
CA LEU A 51 9.18 -2.32 -2.13
C LEU A 51 10.05 -3.41 -1.49
N TYR A 52 9.81 -4.68 -1.84
CA TYR A 52 10.47 -5.84 -1.30
C TYR A 52 11.64 -6.33 -2.15
N ARG A 53 11.90 -5.75 -3.33
CA ARG A 53 12.98 -6.22 -4.20
C ARG A 53 13.65 -5.10 -5.01
N GLY A 54 14.99 -5.15 -5.02
CA GLY A 54 15.84 -4.30 -5.85
C GLY A 54 16.17 -2.96 -5.21
N ALA A 55 16.41 -1.94 -6.03
CA ALA A 55 16.84 -0.61 -5.58
C ALA A 55 15.96 -0.02 -4.46
N PRO A 56 14.61 -0.10 -4.53
CA PRO A 56 13.73 0.44 -3.50
C PRO A 56 13.86 -0.30 -2.15
N ALA A 57 14.04 -1.62 -2.18
CA ALA A 57 14.25 -2.44 -0.98
C ALA A 57 15.60 -2.14 -0.32
N VAL A 58 16.68 -2.07 -1.11
CA VAL A 58 18.01 -1.70 -0.60
C VAL A 58 17.97 -0.29 -0.02
N ALA A 59 17.30 0.65 -0.69
CA ALA A 59 17.16 2.01 -0.20
C ALA A 59 16.33 2.08 1.10
N HIS A 60 15.30 1.24 1.25
CA HIS A 60 14.55 1.11 2.51
C HIS A 60 15.46 0.64 3.64
N ILE A 61 16.26 -0.41 3.41
CA ILE A 61 17.21 -0.96 4.38
C ILE A 61 18.24 0.09 4.83
N LEU A 62 18.89 0.75 3.86
CA LEU A 62 19.93 1.74 4.14
C LEU A 62 19.37 2.97 4.88
N HIS A 63 18.13 3.36 4.59
CA HIS A 63 17.47 4.41 5.34
C HIS A 63 17.12 3.97 6.78
N THR A 64 16.60 2.76 6.96
CA THR A 64 16.31 2.19 8.28
C THR A 64 17.55 2.14 9.16
N ALA A 65 18.74 1.92 8.58
CA ALA A 65 20.02 1.99 9.26
C ALA A 65 20.34 3.38 9.83
N GLY A 66 19.87 4.46 9.17
CA GLY A 66 20.10 5.84 9.63
C GLY A 66 21.58 6.23 9.76
N HIS A 67 22.49 5.49 9.11
CA HIS A 67 23.92 5.66 9.28
C HIS A 67 24.52 6.53 8.17
N ARG A 68 25.29 7.56 8.56
CA ARG A 68 25.85 8.57 7.63
C ARG A 68 26.67 7.99 6.47
N ALA A 69 27.32 6.85 6.67
CA ALA A 69 28.13 6.20 5.64
C ALA A 69 27.31 5.78 4.40
N TYR A 70 25.99 5.61 4.55
CA TYR A 70 25.11 5.19 3.47
C TYR A 70 24.43 6.36 2.74
N ALA A 71 24.66 7.61 3.16
CA ALA A 71 23.92 8.78 2.65
C ALA A 71 24.04 8.94 1.13
N ARG A 72 25.23 8.70 0.56
CA ARG A 72 25.44 8.81 -0.89
C ARG A 72 24.69 7.72 -1.66
N ALA A 73 24.91 6.45 -1.30
CA ALA A 73 24.22 5.32 -1.92
C ALA A 73 22.69 5.48 -1.82
N LEU A 74 22.19 5.97 -0.68
CA LEU A 74 20.79 6.22 -0.47
C LEU A 74 20.22 7.33 -1.38
N THR A 75 21.03 8.34 -1.71
CA THR A 75 20.64 9.40 -2.64
C THR A 75 20.53 8.86 -4.06
N ASP A 76 21.49 8.04 -4.48
CA ASP A 76 21.51 7.46 -5.82
C ASP A 76 20.33 6.46 -6.00
N LEU A 77 20.11 5.57 -5.02
CA LEU A 77 18.97 4.63 -5.03
C LEU A 77 17.60 5.34 -4.96
N ASN A 78 17.52 6.49 -4.30
CA ASN A 78 16.32 7.32 -4.29
C ASN A 78 15.99 7.84 -5.68
N ALA A 79 16.99 8.40 -6.37
CA ALA A 79 16.80 8.92 -7.72
C ALA A 79 16.31 7.81 -8.66
N GLU A 80 16.90 6.61 -8.54
CA GLU A 80 16.47 5.44 -9.30
C GLU A 80 15.02 5.03 -8.97
N THR A 81 14.67 4.97 -7.69
CA THR A 81 13.30 4.63 -7.25
C THR A 81 12.28 5.64 -7.79
N VAL A 82 12.62 6.94 -7.81
CA VAL A 82 11.76 7.97 -8.39
C VAL A 82 11.59 7.78 -9.90
N ALA A 83 12.65 7.42 -10.62
CA ALA A 83 12.57 7.15 -12.07
C ALA A 83 11.67 5.94 -12.37
N ILE A 84 11.82 4.84 -11.62
CA ILE A 84 10.97 3.64 -11.72
C ILE A 84 9.50 4.00 -11.49
N VAL A 85 9.21 4.76 -10.42
CA VAL A 85 7.82 5.12 -10.10
C VAL A 85 7.23 6.06 -11.15
N THR A 86 8.01 7.00 -11.67
CA THR A 86 7.56 7.89 -12.75
C THR A 86 7.15 7.06 -13.97
N HIS A 87 7.99 6.12 -14.40
CA HIS A 87 7.66 5.22 -15.52
C HIS A 87 6.37 4.42 -15.28
N ARG A 88 6.19 3.88 -14.07
CA ARG A 88 5.00 3.10 -13.71
C ARG A 88 3.73 3.95 -13.61
N LEU A 89 3.83 5.16 -13.07
CA LEU A 89 2.71 6.12 -13.03
C LEU A 89 2.27 6.53 -14.44
N ASP A 90 3.21 6.78 -15.34
CA ASP A 90 2.89 7.10 -16.73
C ASP A 90 2.14 5.95 -17.43
N ALA A 91 2.56 4.71 -17.18
CA ALA A 91 1.85 3.54 -17.68
C ALA A 91 0.45 3.40 -17.07
N ALA A 92 0.32 3.61 -15.76
CA ALA A 92 -0.95 3.54 -15.06
C ALA A 92 -1.93 4.62 -15.53
N HIS A 93 -1.50 5.88 -15.69
CA HIS A 93 -2.34 6.94 -16.23
C HIS A 93 -2.80 6.64 -17.66
N ARG A 94 -1.90 6.20 -18.55
CA ARG A 94 -2.30 5.77 -19.91
C ARG A 94 -3.32 4.62 -19.91
N ARG A 95 -3.25 3.73 -18.93
CA ARG A 95 -4.26 2.66 -18.75
C ARG A 95 -5.59 3.25 -18.31
N MET A 96 -5.59 4.11 -17.29
CA MET A 96 -6.80 4.75 -16.76
C MET A 96 -7.50 5.58 -17.82
N ASP A 97 -6.75 6.31 -18.66
CA ASP A 97 -7.30 7.12 -19.76
C ASP A 97 -7.98 6.27 -20.85
N LYS A 98 -7.63 4.97 -20.93
CA LYS A 98 -8.29 4.00 -21.81
C LYS A 98 -9.46 3.27 -21.14
N GLY A 99 -9.73 3.52 -19.86
CA GLY A 99 -10.79 2.84 -19.10
C GLY A 99 -10.53 1.35 -18.87
N HIS A 100 -9.26 0.90 -18.91
CA HIS A 100 -8.93 -0.52 -18.70
C HIS A 100 -8.71 -0.83 -17.21
N PRO A 101 -9.09 -2.03 -16.72
CA PRO A 101 -8.82 -2.44 -15.36
C PRO A 101 -7.31 -2.59 -15.07
N PRO A 102 -6.83 -2.19 -13.87
CA PRO A 102 -5.43 -2.37 -13.46
C PRO A 102 -5.06 -3.85 -13.30
N ARG A 103 -3.76 -4.14 -13.36
CA ARG A 103 -3.22 -5.37 -12.76
C ARG A 103 -3.12 -5.20 -11.24
N LEU A 104 -3.22 -6.30 -10.49
CA LEU A 104 -3.14 -6.27 -9.03
C LEU A 104 -1.83 -5.63 -8.56
N ARG A 105 -0.71 -6.05 -9.16
CA ARG A 105 0.62 -5.51 -8.88
C ARG A 105 0.84 -4.05 -9.28
N GLU A 106 -0.10 -3.44 -9.99
CA GLU A 106 0.04 -2.03 -10.38
C GLU A 106 -0.10 -1.14 -9.15
N TYR A 107 -1.09 -1.43 -8.30
CA TYR A 107 -1.47 -0.58 -7.17
C TYR A 107 -1.17 -1.18 -5.80
N ASP A 108 -0.98 -2.48 -5.67
CA ASP A 108 -0.88 -3.12 -4.36
C ASP A 108 0.30 -2.66 -3.47
N LEU A 109 0.33 -3.12 -2.22
CA LEU A 109 1.36 -2.75 -1.26
C LEU A 109 2.69 -3.47 -1.53
N ILE A 110 2.65 -4.74 -1.92
CA ILE A 110 3.85 -5.58 -2.05
C ILE A 110 4.64 -5.23 -3.32
N SER A 111 3.95 -5.21 -4.46
CA SER A 111 4.51 -5.04 -5.79
C SER A 111 4.21 -3.68 -6.41
N GLY A 112 3.21 -2.97 -5.89
CA GLY A 112 2.57 -1.84 -6.52
C GLY A 112 3.06 -0.46 -6.11
N LEU A 113 2.41 0.53 -6.72
CA LEU A 113 2.64 1.95 -6.45
C LEU A 113 2.36 2.31 -4.98
N THR A 114 1.49 1.58 -4.28
CA THR A 114 1.28 1.80 -2.84
C THR A 114 2.53 1.48 -2.02
N GLY A 115 3.26 0.40 -2.33
CA GLY A 115 4.52 0.09 -1.66
C GLY A 115 5.56 1.20 -1.84
N PHE A 116 5.68 1.74 -3.05
CA PHE A 116 6.54 2.89 -3.30
C PHE A 116 6.08 4.16 -2.61
N GLY A 117 4.77 4.41 -2.55
CA GLY A 117 4.22 5.52 -1.79
C GLY A 117 4.54 5.42 -0.30
N ALA A 118 4.42 4.23 0.28
CA ALA A 118 4.80 3.98 1.68
C ALA A 118 6.29 4.26 1.91
N TYR A 119 7.14 3.84 0.97
CA TYR A 119 8.56 4.19 1.00
C TYR A 119 8.80 5.69 0.93
N PHE A 120 8.17 6.42 0.00
CA PHE A 120 8.34 7.86 -0.13
C PHE A 120 7.82 8.65 1.08
N LEU A 121 6.73 8.20 1.69
CA LEU A 121 6.23 8.76 2.94
C LEU A 121 7.26 8.57 4.06
N TYR A 122 7.82 7.37 4.19
CA TYR A 122 8.86 7.11 5.17
C TYR A 122 10.13 7.94 4.93
N ARG A 123 10.47 8.19 3.66
CA ARG A 123 11.66 8.93 3.24
C ARG A 123 11.49 10.44 3.13
N ALA A 124 10.28 10.97 3.33
CA ALA A 124 9.93 12.37 3.06
C ALA A 124 10.30 12.82 1.63
N VAL A 125 9.96 12.00 0.62
CA VAL A 125 10.14 12.34 -0.81
C VAL A 125 8.85 12.90 -1.37
N ASP A 126 8.50 14.11 -0.93
CA ASP A 126 7.17 14.71 -1.04
C ASP A 126 6.62 14.79 -2.47
N ARG A 127 7.45 15.17 -3.45
CA ARG A 127 7.01 15.30 -4.84
C ARG A 127 6.59 13.95 -5.43
N ALA A 128 7.37 12.91 -5.19
CA ALA A 128 7.09 11.56 -5.70
C ALA A 128 5.92 10.93 -4.95
N LEU A 129 5.86 11.11 -3.62
CA LEU A 129 4.71 10.74 -2.80
C LEU A 129 3.43 11.37 -3.33
N GLY A 130 3.42 12.68 -3.57
CA GLY A 130 2.26 13.39 -4.09
C GLY A 130 1.77 12.85 -5.44
N ALA A 131 2.67 12.39 -6.30
CA ALA A 131 2.30 11.77 -7.58
C ALA A 131 1.63 10.41 -7.39
N VAL A 132 2.16 9.57 -6.48
CA VAL A 132 1.54 8.28 -6.13
C VAL A 132 0.16 8.49 -5.50
N LEU A 133 0.03 9.41 -4.54
CA LEU A 133 -1.23 9.66 -3.86
C LEU A 133 -2.29 10.19 -4.83
N ARG A 134 -1.95 11.07 -5.79
CA ARG A 134 -2.89 11.51 -6.85
C ARG A 134 -3.39 10.32 -7.68
N TYR A 135 -2.50 9.41 -8.05
CA TYR A 135 -2.87 8.18 -8.73
C TYR A 135 -3.83 7.33 -7.90
N LEU A 136 -3.56 7.12 -6.60
CA LEU A 136 -4.43 6.33 -5.73
C LEU A 136 -5.79 6.99 -5.48
N VAL A 137 -5.85 8.32 -5.38
CA VAL A 137 -7.11 9.06 -5.32
C VAL A 137 -7.94 8.78 -6.57
N ARG A 138 -7.33 8.92 -7.75
CA ARG A 138 -8.00 8.65 -9.02
C ARG A 138 -8.49 7.20 -9.10
N LEU A 139 -7.63 6.24 -8.71
CA LEU A 139 -7.95 4.80 -8.67
C LEU A 139 -9.18 4.47 -7.80
N LEU A 140 -9.34 5.17 -6.68
CA LEU A 140 -10.44 4.92 -5.73
C LEU A 140 -11.73 5.68 -6.07
N THR A 141 -11.64 6.77 -6.85
CA THR A 141 -12.78 7.67 -7.10
C THR A 141 -13.34 7.56 -8.51
N GLU A 142 -12.57 7.06 -9.48
CA GLU A 142 -13.03 6.84 -10.85
C GLU A 142 -13.45 5.38 -11.05
N PRO A 143 -14.77 5.08 -11.16
CA PRO A 143 -15.22 3.73 -11.46
C PRO A 143 -14.86 3.32 -12.89
N LEU A 144 -14.89 2.01 -13.15
CA LEU A 144 -14.66 1.42 -14.46
C LEU A 144 -15.92 0.71 -14.96
N VAL A 145 -15.95 0.41 -16.25
CA VAL A 145 -16.95 -0.48 -16.86
C VAL A 145 -16.22 -1.70 -17.38
N VAL A 146 -16.53 -2.88 -16.84
CA VAL A 146 -16.01 -4.18 -17.28
C VAL A 146 -17.20 -5.00 -17.74
N ASP A 147 -17.18 -5.43 -19.01
CA ASP A 147 -18.24 -6.24 -19.61
C ASP A 147 -19.66 -5.69 -19.41
N GLY A 148 -19.80 -4.36 -19.47
CA GLY A 148 -21.08 -3.66 -19.32
C GLY A 148 -21.50 -3.39 -17.87
N HIS A 149 -20.72 -3.84 -16.87
CA HIS A 149 -20.99 -3.62 -15.46
C HIS A 149 -20.07 -2.56 -14.86
N GLN A 150 -20.65 -1.64 -14.09
CA GLN A 150 -19.88 -0.65 -13.34
C GLN A 150 -19.20 -1.31 -12.14
N VAL A 151 -17.88 -1.20 -12.06
CA VAL A 151 -17.03 -1.75 -11.00
C VAL A 151 -16.15 -0.64 -10.40
N PRO A 152 -15.59 -0.82 -9.18
CA PRO A 152 -14.62 0.12 -8.64
C PRO A 152 -13.38 0.28 -9.53
N GLY A 153 -12.73 1.45 -9.49
CA GLY A 153 -11.53 1.73 -10.30
C GLY A 153 -10.33 0.82 -10.06
N TRP A 154 -10.33 0.13 -8.92
CA TRP A 154 -9.32 -0.83 -8.48
C TRP A 154 -9.72 -2.29 -8.78
N TRP A 155 -10.72 -2.54 -9.61
CA TRP A 155 -11.07 -3.89 -10.07
C TRP A 155 -9.90 -4.50 -10.86
N ALA A 156 -9.24 -5.51 -10.28
CA ALA A 156 -8.04 -6.10 -10.81
C ALA A 156 -8.35 -7.07 -11.96
N ALA A 157 -7.68 -6.88 -13.09
CA ALA A 157 -7.82 -7.70 -14.30
C ALA A 157 -7.14 -9.08 -14.20
N THR A 158 -6.18 -9.20 -13.29
CA THR A 158 -5.42 -10.43 -13.04
C THR A 158 -6.01 -11.15 -11.83
N GLY A 159 -5.77 -12.46 -11.70
CA GLY A 159 -6.04 -13.16 -10.45
C GLY A 159 -5.07 -12.78 -9.32
N PRO A 160 -5.22 -13.36 -8.12
CA PRO A 160 -4.37 -13.08 -6.96
C PRO A 160 -2.88 -13.38 -7.19
N SER A 161 -2.57 -14.28 -8.13
CA SER A 161 -1.18 -14.59 -8.54
C SER A 161 -0.62 -13.63 -9.62
N ASP A 162 -1.33 -12.53 -9.91
CA ASP A 162 -1.00 -11.54 -10.94
C ASP A 162 -0.93 -12.10 -12.39
N THR A 163 -1.54 -13.25 -12.62
CA THR A 163 -1.69 -13.85 -13.94
C THR A 163 -3.08 -13.56 -14.51
N LEU A 164 -3.20 -13.48 -15.83
CA LEU A 164 -4.52 -13.58 -16.46
C LEU A 164 -5.03 -15.00 -16.25
N GLU A 165 -6.21 -15.13 -15.67
CA GLU A 165 -6.77 -16.42 -15.30
C GLU A 165 -7.99 -16.76 -16.14
N THR A 166 -8.11 -18.04 -16.47
CA THR A 166 -9.34 -18.62 -16.99
C THR A 166 -10.08 -19.28 -15.83
N GLY A 167 -11.39 -19.02 -15.67
CA GLY A 167 -12.19 -19.58 -14.58
C GLY A 167 -12.67 -18.52 -13.60
N GLU A 168 -12.43 -18.73 -12.30
CA GLU A 168 -13.04 -17.94 -11.20
C GLU A 168 -12.72 -16.44 -11.26
N PHE A 169 -11.57 -16.07 -11.83
CA PHE A 169 -11.10 -14.69 -11.97
C PHE A 169 -11.12 -14.19 -13.43
N ALA A 170 -11.84 -14.87 -14.34
CA ALA A 170 -11.88 -14.50 -15.77
C ALA A 170 -12.36 -13.07 -16.02
N TYR A 171 -13.20 -12.54 -15.13
CA TYR A 171 -13.75 -11.19 -15.19
C TYR A 171 -13.06 -10.22 -14.24
N GLY A 172 -11.94 -10.62 -13.63
CA GLY A 172 -11.25 -9.86 -12.61
C GLY A 172 -11.91 -9.95 -11.23
N HIS A 173 -11.40 -9.13 -10.29
CA HIS A 173 -11.87 -9.13 -8.92
C HIS A 173 -11.58 -7.83 -8.17
N ALA A 174 -12.30 -7.60 -7.09
CA ALA A 174 -11.97 -6.61 -6.07
C ALA A 174 -11.32 -7.30 -4.87
N ASN A 175 -10.01 -7.17 -4.70
CA ASN A 175 -9.26 -7.70 -3.54
C ASN A 175 -9.32 -6.76 -2.32
N PHE A 176 -9.68 -7.29 -1.15
CA PHE A 176 -9.89 -6.53 0.09
C PHE A 176 -8.65 -6.51 1.00
N GLY A 177 -7.63 -7.31 0.68
CA GLY A 177 -6.45 -7.51 1.52
C GLY A 177 -5.54 -6.28 1.63
N LEU A 178 -4.72 -6.27 2.68
CA LEU A 178 -3.71 -5.21 2.89
C LEU A 178 -2.53 -5.33 1.92
N ALA A 179 -2.06 -6.56 1.69
CA ALA A 179 -0.89 -6.83 0.87
C ALA A 179 -1.17 -6.59 -0.63
N HIS A 180 -2.30 -7.14 -1.10
CA HIS A 180 -2.62 -7.19 -2.53
C HIS A 180 -3.88 -6.40 -2.91
N GLY A 181 -4.66 -5.91 -1.93
CA GLY A 181 -5.96 -5.31 -2.17
C GLY A 181 -6.06 -3.83 -1.82
N VAL A 182 -7.30 -3.34 -1.77
CA VAL A 182 -7.66 -1.93 -1.58
C VAL A 182 -7.28 -1.39 -0.20
N ALA A 183 -7.15 -2.25 0.82
CA ALA A 183 -6.78 -1.82 2.16
C ALA A 183 -5.36 -1.22 2.21
N GLY A 184 -4.45 -1.64 1.32
CA GLY A 184 -3.12 -1.03 1.16
C GLY A 184 -3.19 0.45 0.76
N PRO A 185 -3.74 0.78 -0.43
CA PRO A 185 -3.98 2.16 -0.85
C PRO A 185 -4.67 3.04 0.21
N LEU A 186 -5.71 2.52 0.87
CA LEU A 186 -6.44 3.25 1.90
C LEU A 186 -5.56 3.54 3.12
N ALA A 187 -4.79 2.56 3.58
CA ALA A 187 -3.84 2.75 4.68
C ALA A 187 -2.80 3.82 4.33
N LEU A 188 -2.24 3.79 3.12
CA LEU A 188 -1.28 4.81 2.69
C LEU A 188 -1.90 6.21 2.64
N LEU A 189 -3.09 6.37 2.05
CA LEU A 189 -3.78 7.66 1.99
C LEU A 189 -4.07 8.21 3.40
N ALA A 190 -4.50 7.35 4.33
CA ALA A 190 -4.76 7.74 5.71
C ALA A 190 -3.47 8.12 6.47
N LEU A 191 -2.39 7.36 6.28
CA LEU A 191 -1.09 7.65 6.88
C LEU A 191 -0.48 8.95 6.35
N ALA A 192 -0.54 9.15 5.02
CA ALA A 192 -0.08 10.38 4.38
C ALA A 192 -0.88 11.59 4.88
N ARG A 193 -2.21 11.46 4.98
CA ARG A 193 -3.08 12.48 5.55
C ARG A 193 -2.69 12.82 7.00
N ARG A 194 -2.45 11.80 7.84
CA ARG A 194 -2.05 11.98 9.24
C ARG A 194 -0.68 12.66 9.37
N ALA A 195 0.19 12.45 8.39
CA ALA A 195 1.50 13.12 8.29
C ALA A 195 1.43 14.53 7.68
N GLY A 196 0.23 15.04 7.36
CA GLY A 196 0.04 16.39 6.81
C GLY A 196 0.11 16.48 5.29
N HIS A 197 0.27 15.36 4.57
CA HIS A 197 0.19 15.35 3.11
C HIS A 197 -1.28 15.27 2.67
N THR A 198 -1.81 16.39 2.20
CA THR A 198 -3.19 16.52 1.71
C THR A 198 -3.22 16.87 0.22
N MET A 199 -4.17 16.32 -0.52
CA MET A 199 -4.50 16.75 -1.88
C MET A 199 -5.99 16.69 -2.18
N ALA A 200 -6.38 17.33 -3.29
CA ALA A 200 -7.75 17.30 -3.79
C ALA A 200 -8.24 15.86 -3.97
N GLY A 201 -9.46 15.58 -3.52
CA GLY A 201 -10.12 14.28 -3.62
C GLY A 201 -9.61 13.21 -2.64
N GLN A 202 -8.61 13.49 -1.79
CA GLN A 202 -8.08 12.48 -0.86
C GLN A 202 -9.08 12.03 0.21
N ASP A 203 -9.85 12.96 0.77
CA ASP A 203 -10.89 12.64 1.75
C ASP A 203 -12.07 11.89 1.09
N ASP A 204 -12.42 12.26 -0.14
CA ASP A 204 -13.45 11.56 -0.92
C ASP A 204 -13.01 10.13 -1.27
N ALA A 205 -11.75 9.94 -1.66
CA ALA A 205 -11.17 8.61 -1.93
C ALA A 205 -11.19 7.71 -0.69
N LEU A 206 -10.81 8.26 0.47
CA LEU A 206 -10.89 7.56 1.76
C LEU A 206 -12.34 7.19 2.08
N ALA A 207 -13.28 8.14 1.96
CA ALA A 207 -14.70 7.90 2.23
C ALA A 207 -15.30 6.83 1.30
N ALA A 208 -14.98 6.88 0.00
CA ALA A 208 -15.45 5.92 -0.99
C ALA A 208 -14.96 4.50 -0.68
N GLY A 209 -13.65 4.35 -0.40
CA GLY A 209 -13.07 3.05 -0.08
C GLY A 209 -13.56 2.49 1.26
N ILE A 210 -13.66 3.32 2.30
CA ILE A 210 -14.19 2.90 3.61
C ILE A 210 -15.66 2.47 3.46
N THR A 211 -16.48 3.25 2.74
CA THR A 211 -17.88 2.89 2.48
C THR A 211 -17.98 1.55 1.78
N HIS A 212 -17.14 1.31 0.77
CA HIS A 212 -17.09 0.02 0.08
C HIS A 212 -16.68 -1.11 1.02
N LEU A 213 -15.62 -0.96 1.81
CA LEU A 213 -15.23 -2.00 2.78
C LEU A 213 -16.35 -2.26 3.79
N THR A 214 -16.99 -1.22 4.31
CA THR A 214 -18.07 -1.36 5.30
C THR A 214 -19.31 -2.04 4.72
N SER A 215 -19.66 -1.83 3.45
CA SER A 215 -20.81 -2.50 2.83
C SER A 215 -20.65 -4.02 2.73
N TRP A 216 -19.41 -4.51 2.77
CA TRP A 216 -19.07 -5.93 2.68
C TRP A 216 -18.60 -6.55 4.01
N ALA A 217 -18.68 -5.78 5.10
CA ALA A 217 -18.41 -6.30 6.43
C ALA A 217 -19.50 -7.30 6.85
N GLN A 218 -19.11 -8.48 7.32
CA GLN A 218 -20.01 -9.54 7.73
C GLN A 218 -19.66 -10.03 9.14
N PRO A 219 -20.64 -10.53 9.92
CA PRO A 219 -20.35 -11.22 11.17
C PRO A 219 -19.39 -12.40 10.95
N PHE A 220 -18.41 -12.55 11.83
CA PHE A 220 -17.41 -13.61 11.81
C PHE A 220 -17.45 -14.43 13.10
N LYS A 221 -16.87 -15.64 13.06
CA LYS A 221 -16.85 -16.56 14.20
C LYS A 221 -16.27 -15.86 15.44
N GLY A 222 -16.91 -16.07 16.59
CA GLY A 222 -16.49 -15.48 17.87
C GLY A 222 -16.95 -14.04 18.10
N GLY A 223 -17.93 -13.54 17.33
CA GLY A 223 -18.44 -12.16 17.47
C GLY A 223 -17.57 -11.11 16.77
N GLY A 224 -16.62 -11.54 15.93
CA GLY A 224 -15.79 -10.65 15.13
C GLY A 224 -16.52 -10.11 13.90
N THR A 225 -15.83 -9.23 13.16
CA THR A 225 -16.22 -8.78 11.82
C THR A 225 -15.21 -9.32 10.82
N GLY A 226 -15.71 -9.86 9.71
CA GLY A 226 -14.91 -10.40 8.61
C GLY A 226 -15.27 -9.73 7.29
N TRP A 227 -14.38 -9.90 6.32
CA TRP A 227 -14.55 -9.45 4.94
C TRP A 227 -14.27 -10.63 4.01
N PRO A 228 -14.91 -10.67 2.83
CA PRO A 228 -14.46 -11.55 1.77
C PRO A 228 -13.02 -11.19 1.38
N GLU A 229 -12.22 -12.18 1.01
CA GLU A 229 -10.86 -11.95 0.52
C GLU A 229 -10.89 -11.17 -0.80
N CYS A 230 -11.77 -11.60 -1.71
CA CYS A 230 -12.03 -10.99 -2.99
C CYS A 230 -13.53 -11.01 -3.28
N LEU A 231 -14.01 -9.98 -3.97
CA LEU A 231 -15.28 -10.03 -4.68
C LEU A 231 -15.03 -10.38 -6.13
N ARG A 232 -15.82 -11.31 -6.66
CA ARG A 232 -15.71 -11.77 -8.04
C ARG A 232 -17.05 -11.67 -8.74
N TRP A 233 -17.01 -11.68 -10.06
CA TRP A 233 -18.21 -11.81 -10.86
C TRP A 233 -18.26 -13.17 -11.55
N THR A 234 -19.41 -13.85 -11.47
CA THR A 234 -19.70 -15.01 -12.33
C THR A 234 -20.99 -14.79 -13.13
N PRO A 235 -21.04 -15.21 -14.40
CA PRO A 235 -22.23 -15.04 -15.26
C PRO A 235 -23.51 -15.71 -14.72
N THR A 236 -23.40 -16.66 -13.78
CA THR A 236 -24.52 -17.40 -13.18
C THR A 236 -25.03 -16.81 -11.86
N GLY A 237 -24.43 -15.74 -11.35
CA GLY A 237 -24.83 -15.10 -10.10
C GLY A 237 -23.62 -14.51 -9.35
N THR A 238 -23.78 -13.31 -8.81
CA THR A 238 -22.77 -12.61 -8.01
C THR A 238 -22.45 -13.36 -6.71
N ASP A 239 -21.25 -13.11 -6.16
CA ASP A 239 -20.99 -13.27 -4.73
C ASP A 239 -22.17 -12.69 -3.90
N PRO A 240 -22.45 -13.23 -2.70
CA PRO A 240 -23.61 -12.84 -1.90
C PRO A 240 -23.71 -11.32 -1.81
N SER A 241 -24.85 -10.76 -2.22
CA SER A 241 -25.09 -9.31 -2.20
C SER A 241 -24.74 -8.71 -0.83
N PRO A 242 -24.18 -7.49 -0.79
CA PRO A 242 -23.82 -6.85 0.47
C PRO A 242 -25.08 -6.73 1.35
N THR A 243 -25.04 -7.36 2.53
CA THR A 243 -26.04 -7.10 3.58
C THR A 243 -25.74 -5.73 4.16
N LEU A 244 -26.46 -4.70 3.71
CA LEU A 244 -26.45 -3.40 4.40
C LEU A 244 -26.90 -3.63 5.85
N PRO A 245 -26.15 -3.17 6.87
CA PRO A 245 -26.69 -3.13 8.22
C PRO A 245 -27.95 -2.26 8.22
N PRO A 246 -28.98 -2.59 9.03
CA PRO A 246 -30.19 -1.78 9.10
C PRO A 246 -29.81 -0.34 9.45
N PRO A 247 -30.47 0.68 8.86
CA PRO A 247 -30.19 2.06 9.19
C PRO A 247 -30.34 2.26 10.70
N ALA A 248 -29.33 2.89 11.32
CA ALA A 248 -29.39 3.20 12.74
C ALA A 248 -30.70 3.95 13.04
N PRO A 249 -31.43 3.62 14.13
CA PRO A 249 -32.67 4.29 14.45
C PRO A 249 -32.40 5.79 14.61
N ARG A 250 -33.11 6.61 13.82
CA ARG A 250 -33.14 8.06 14.00
C ARG A 250 -33.77 8.33 15.37
N GLY A 251 -32.95 8.53 16.40
CA GLY A 251 -33.48 8.84 17.74
C GLY A 251 -32.58 8.55 18.95
N ALA A 252 -31.36 8.05 18.80
CA ALA A 252 -30.44 7.97 19.95
C ALA A 252 -29.62 9.26 20.08
N THR A 253 -30.06 10.16 20.95
CA THR A 253 -29.25 11.28 21.45
C THR A 253 -27.94 10.76 22.02
N ALA A 254 -26.82 11.36 21.60
CA ALA A 254 -25.51 11.10 22.17
C ALA A 254 -25.55 11.29 23.71
N PRO A 255 -24.99 10.39 24.52
CA PRO A 255 -24.82 10.66 25.94
C PRO A 255 -23.86 11.85 26.09
N GLN A 256 -24.31 12.88 26.80
CA GLN A 256 -23.48 14.03 27.19
C GLN A 256 -22.23 13.52 27.92
N ALA A 257 -21.06 13.87 27.39
CA ALA A 257 -19.80 13.67 28.09
C ALA A 257 -19.79 14.57 29.34
N SER A 258 -19.90 13.95 30.52
CA SER A 258 -19.66 14.62 31.80
C SER A 258 -18.21 15.10 31.83
N ARG A 259 -18.02 16.42 31.91
CA ARG A 259 -16.71 17.05 32.15
C ARG A 259 -16.27 16.74 33.57
N ALA A 260 -15.19 15.96 33.72
CA ALA A 260 -14.43 15.93 34.97
C ALA A 260 -13.58 17.21 35.09
N PRO A 261 -13.47 17.84 36.28
CA PRO A 261 -12.68 19.05 36.47
C PRO A 261 -11.17 18.74 36.56
N CYS A 262 -10.38 19.56 35.87
CA CYS A 262 -8.92 19.60 35.96
C CYS A 262 -8.46 19.98 37.37
N SER A 263 -7.67 19.13 38.01
CA SER A 263 -6.83 19.50 39.15
C SER A 263 -5.49 20.04 38.65
N SER A 264 -5.17 21.28 39.06
CA SER A 264 -3.89 21.95 38.81
C SER A 264 -2.74 21.32 39.59
N PRO A 265 -1.48 21.41 39.11
CA PRO A 265 -0.32 20.93 39.84
C PRO A 265 0.18 22.01 40.84
N PRO A 266 0.80 21.64 41.97
CA PRO A 266 1.66 22.56 42.70
C PRO A 266 3.08 22.52 42.15
N SER A 267 3.74 23.68 42.16
CA SER A 267 5.19 23.86 42.06
C SER A 267 5.59 24.89 43.12
N PRO A 268 6.86 24.97 43.56
CA PRO A 268 7.95 23.99 43.47
C PRO A 268 8.09 23.11 44.74
#